data_AF-A0A956CX10-F1
#
_entry.id   AF-A0A956CX10-F1
#
_cell.length_a   1.000
_cell.length_b   1.000
_cell.length_c   1.000
_cell.angle_alpha   90.00
_cell.angle_beta   90.00
_cell.angle_gamma   90.00
#
_symmetry.space_group_name_H-M   'P 1'
#
loop_
_entity.id
_entity.type
_entity.pdbx_description
1 polymer ?
#
loop_
_entity_poly.entity_id
_entity_poly.type
_entity_poly.pdbx_seq_one_letter_code
_entity_poly.pdbx_strand_id
1 'polypeptide(L)'
;MLNIRLASSMVSGVAGELLAAEAQTHHLRSTCSTSVSTLSSLESELESLLSKTHAIDGVTNQISSLALDTRILSLNATIEAAHAGEAGAGFAVVANAVRDLSRETAKATSTIFDHLQAVLSAVDRVQKVHEQLREQMLELDRESGVLAVRVKEQGEIVSTAVRFVDEAIDAATTPCAQAQNAPPASDTYALAPADDDYALAPADDDYGLAPVGDDYGLAPVDDDYGLAPVDEDDPYALASDEADEPPDSESMDDPYALEAV
;
A
#
# COMPACT_ATOMS: atom_id res chain seq x y z
N MET A 1 -5.49 34.23 10.60
CA MET A 1 -5.88 33.27 11.67
C MET A 1 -6.49 31.97 11.11
N LEU A 2 -7.57 32.01 10.33
CA LEU A 2 -8.23 30.79 9.78
C LEU A 2 -7.27 29.89 8.97
N ASN A 3 -6.51 30.47 8.04
CA ASN A 3 -5.60 29.72 7.16
C ASN A 3 -4.44 29.06 7.93
N ILE A 4 -3.92 29.71 8.98
CA ILE A 4 -2.81 29.17 9.79
C ILE A 4 -3.29 28.00 10.65
N ARG A 5 -4.51 28.10 11.23
CA ARG A 5 -5.12 26.98 11.98
C ARG A 5 -5.43 25.78 11.08
N LEU A 6 -5.89 26.03 9.85
CA LEU A 6 -6.08 24.98 8.85
C LEU A 6 -4.75 24.29 8.52
N ALA A 7 -3.68 25.05 8.28
CA ALA A 7 -2.35 24.51 8.02
C ALA A 7 -1.82 23.66 9.19
N SER A 8 -2.01 24.10 10.44
CA SER A 8 -1.64 23.33 11.65
C SER A 8 -2.37 22.00 11.74
N SER A 9 -3.67 21.99 11.46
CA SER A 9 -4.48 20.77 11.42
C SER A 9 -4.01 19.81 10.32
N MET A 10 -3.68 20.33 9.13
CA MET A 10 -3.18 19.52 8.01
C MET A 10 -1.83 18.89 8.33
N VAL A 11 -0.87 19.67 8.84
CA VAL A 11 0.46 19.17 9.20
C VAL A 11 0.38 18.13 10.32
N SER A 12 -0.47 18.35 11.32
CA SER A 12 -0.72 17.37 12.38
C SER A 12 -1.34 16.07 11.84
N GLY A 13 -2.22 16.18 10.84
CA GLY A 13 -2.77 15.02 10.12
C GLY A 13 -1.69 14.22 9.40
N VAL A 14 -0.84 14.89 8.62
CA VAL A 14 0.29 14.27 7.92
C VAL A 14 1.28 13.61 8.91
N ALA A 15 1.55 14.24 10.06
CA ALA A 15 2.37 13.64 11.11
C ALA A 15 1.77 12.33 11.65
N GLY A 16 0.45 12.28 11.82
CA GLY A 16 -0.27 11.07 12.22
C GLY A 16 -0.18 9.94 11.18
N GLU A 17 -0.38 10.27 9.90
CA GLU A 17 -0.25 9.31 8.79
C GLU A 17 1.17 8.77 8.68
N LEU A 18 2.18 9.61 8.91
CA LEU A 18 3.57 9.20 8.85
C LEU A 18 3.95 8.23 9.98
N LEU A 19 3.49 8.48 11.20
CA LEU A 19 3.70 7.55 12.32
C LEU A 19 3.06 6.19 12.03
N ALA A 20 1.90 6.17 11.38
CA ALA A 20 1.28 4.93 10.92
C ALA A 20 2.13 4.24 9.85
N ALA A 21 2.71 4.99 8.91
CA ALA A 21 3.62 4.45 7.88
C ALA A 21 4.92 3.88 8.48
N GLU A 22 5.49 4.50 9.52
CA GLU A 22 6.65 3.97 10.25
C GLU A 22 6.33 2.62 10.90
N ALA A 23 5.22 2.56 11.63
CA ALA A 23 4.76 1.34 12.28
C ALA A 23 4.50 0.21 11.27
N GLN A 24 3.85 0.55 10.15
CA GLN A 24 3.58 -0.40 9.07
C GLN A 24 4.87 -0.91 8.42
N THR A 25 5.84 -0.03 8.18
CA THR A 25 7.14 -0.41 7.59
C THR A 25 7.93 -1.33 8.52
N HIS A 26 7.93 -1.04 9.82
CA HIS A 26 8.54 -1.92 10.82
C HIS A 26 7.85 -3.29 10.87
N HIS A 27 6.51 -3.32 10.83
CA HIS A 27 5.74 -4.55 10.77
C HIS A 27 6.09 -5.38 9.53
N LEU A 28 6.09 -4.78 8.34
CA LEU A 28 6.48 -5.41 7.07
C LEU A 28 7.85 -6.09 7.18
N ARG A 29 8.84 -5.39 7.75
CA ARG A 29 10.19 -5.94 7.92
C ARG A 29 10.24 -7.11 8.89
N SER A 30 9.53 -7.01 10.01
CA SER A 30 9.42 -8.10 10.99
C SER A 30 8.74 -9.33 10.38
N THR A 31 7.67 -9.13 9.60
CA THR A 31 6.98 -10.20 8.88
C THR A 31 7.92 -10.85 7.87
N CYS A 32 8.64 -10.06 7.06
CA CYS A 32 9.60 -10.57 6.08
C CYS A 32 10.70 -11.41 6.74
N SER A 33 11.30 -10.92 7.84
CA SER A 33 12.31 -11.68 8.60
C SER A 33 11.75 -13.00 9.14
N THR A 34 10.51 -13.01 9.61
CA THR A 34 9.84 -14.22 10.09
C THR A 34 9.60 -15.19 8.93
N SER A 35 9.12 -14.69 7.79
CA SER A 35 8.93 -15.48 6.57
C SER A 35 10.23 -16.13 6.08
N VAL A 36 11.35 -15.40 6.05
CA VAL A 36 12.67 -15.96 5.70
C VAL A 36 13.08 -17.09 6.66
N SER A 37 12.81 -16.93 7.96
CA SER A 37 13.10 -18.00 8.93
C SER A 37 12.23 -19.24 8.71
N THR A 38 10.93 -19.06 8.42
CA THR A 38 10.02 -20.18 8.11
C THR A 38 10.41 -20.88 6.82
N LEU A 39 10.90 -20.13 5.83
CA LEU A 39 11.45 -20.70 4.61
C LEU A 39 12.66 -21.59 4.92
N SER A 40 13.63 -21.12 5.70
CA SER A 40 14.80 -21.93 6.06
C SER A 40 14.41 -23.23 6.80
N SER A 41 13.40 -23.19 7.67
CA SER A 41 12.89 -24.40 8.32
C SER A 41 12.25 -25.37 7.32
N LEU A 42 11.47 -24.86 6.37
CA LEU A 42 10.86 -25.67 5.31
C LEU A 42 11.93 -26.37 4.45
N GLU A 43 13.01 -25.67 4.11
CA GLU A 43 14.14 -26.26 3.37
C GLU A 43 14.72 -27.48 4.10
N SER A 44 14.95 -27.36 5.41
CA SER A 44 15.43 -28.47 6.24
C SER A 44 14.44 -29.65 6.31
N GLU A 45 13.15 -29.37 6.38
CA GLU A 45 12.11 -30.41 6.34
C GLU A 45 12.07 -31.13 5.00
N LEU A 46 12.23 -30.42 3.87
CA LEU A 46 12.29 -31.01 2.53
C LEU A 46 13.53 -31.90 2.37
N GLU A 47 14.70 -31.49 2.87
CA GLU A 47 15.91 -32.32 2.87
C GLU A 47 15.71 -33.61 3.69
N SER A 48 15.10 -33.49 4.87
CA SER A 48 14.76 -34.64 5.71
C SER A 48 13.79 -35.60 5.02
N LEU A 49 12.79 -35.07 4.32
CA LEU A 49 11.83 -35.84 3.54
C LEU A 49 12.50 -36.55 2.35
N LEU A 50 13.40 -35.88 1.63
CA LEU A 50 14.20 -36.48 0.55
C LEU A 50 15.05 -37.65 1.06
N SER A 51 15.75 -37.45 2.18
CA SER A 51 16.57 -38.48 2.81
C SER A 51 15.75 -39.72 3.20
N LYS A 52 14.59 -39.50 3.84
CA LYS A 52 13.66 -40.60 4.19
C LYS A 52 13.12 -41.31 2.96
N THR A 53 12.80 -40.56 1.90
CA THR A 53 12.26 -41.13 0.65
C THR A 53 13.32 -42.00 -0.05
N HIS A 54 14.58 -41.57 -0.08
CA HIS A 54 15.69 -42.39 -0.57
C HIS A 54 15.93 -43.64 0.26
N ALA A 55 15.81 -43.56 1.58
CA ALA A 55 15.91 -44.74 2.43
C ALA A 55 14.81 -45.77 2.12
N ILE A 56 13.57 -45.31 1.89
CA ILE A 56 12.45 -46.18 1.50
C ILE A 56 12.70 -46.78 0.11
N ASP A 57 13.23 -46.01 -0.85
CA ASP A 57 13.60 -46.51 -2.18
C ASP A 57 14.62 -47.66 -2.09
N GLY A 58 15.65 -47.51 -1.26
CA GLY A 58 16.64 -48.56 -1.00
C GLY A 58 16.01 -49.84 -0.45
N VAL A 59 15.13 -49.73 0.54
CA VAL A 59 14.40 -50.88 1.12
C VAL A 59 13.46 -51.52 0.09
N THR A 60 12.77 -50.71 -0.69
CA THR A 60 11.84 -51.17 -1.74
C THR A 60 12.58 -51.98 -2.81
N ASN A 61 13.77 -51.53 -3.23
CA ASN A 61 14.64 -52.27 -4.15
C ASN A 61 15.12 -53.61 -3.57
N GLN A 62 15.44 -53.67 -2.28
CA GLN A 62 15.80 -54.91 -1.59
C GLN A 62 14.63 -55.90 -1.56
N ILE A 63 13.41 -55.43 -1.27
CA ILE A 63 12.20 -56.28 -1.27
C ILE A 63 11.93 -56.81 -2.69
N SER A 64 12.09 -55.98 -3.72
CA SER A 64 11.93 -56.40 -5.12
C SER A 64 12.90 -57.53 -5.48
N SER A 65 14.16 -57.39 -5.06
CA SER A 65 15.19 -58.42 -5.26
C SER A 65 14.87 -59.71 -4.51
N LEU A 66 14.44 -59.62 -3.24
CA LEU A 66 14.03 -60.78 -2.45
C LEU A 66 12.82 -61.50 -3.06
N ALA A 67 11.86 -60.75 -3.59
CA ALA A 67 10.71 -61.32 -4.29
C ALA A 67 11.14 -62.08 -5.56
N LEU A 68 12.12 -61.54 -6.31
CA LEU A 68 12.69 -62.21 -7.47
C LEU A 68 13.44 -63.50 -7.08
N ASP A 69 14.27 -63.48 -6.06
CA ASP A 69 14.99 -64.66 -5.57
C ASP A 69 14.04 -65.74 -5.07
N THR A 70 13.00 -65.35 -4.32
CA THR A 70 11.94 -66.25 -3.84
C THR A 70 11.19 -66.87 -5.02
N ARG A 71 10.96 -66.11 -6.09
CA ARG A 71 10.34 -66.61 -7.32
C ARG A 71 11.21 -67.66 -8.01
N ILE A 72 12.52 -67.46 -8.06
CA ILE A 72 13.47 -68.43 -8.62
C ILE A 72 13.51 -69.69 -7.75
N LEU A 73 13.56 -69.54 -6.43
CA LEU A 73 13.59 -70.66 -5.49
C LEU A 73 12.31 -71.51 -5.57
N SER A 74 11.14 -70.87 -5.62
CA SER A 74 9.86 -71.56 -5.77
C SER A 74 9.73 -72.26 -7.13
N LEU A 75 10.27 -71.68 -8.20
CA LEU A 75 10.33 -72.34 -9.51
C LEU A 75 11.18 -73.61 -9.45
N ASN A 76 12.36 -73.57 -8.83
CA ASN A 76 13.21 -74.75 -8.64
C ASN A 76 12.49 -75.83 -7.81
N ALA A 77 11.76 -75.43 -6.76
CA ALA A 77 10.95 -76.34 -5.96
C ALA A 77 9.80 -76.97 -6.76
N THR A 78 9.13 -76.21 -7.64
CA THR A 78 8.10 -76.74 -8.55
C THR A 78 8.69 -77.78 -9.52
N ILE A 79 9.90 -77.55 -10.03
CA ILE A 79 10.59 -78.50 -10.92
C ILE A 79 10.92 -79.79 -10.17
N GLU A 80 11.47 -79.70 -8.96
CA GLU A 80 11.84 -80.88 -8.16
C GLU A 80 10.58 -81.67 -7.73
N ALA A 81 9.50 -80.96 -7.38
CA ALA A 81 8.22 -81.58 -7.06
C ALA A 81 7.63 -82.34 -8.26
N ALA A 82 7.76 -81.81 -9.48
CA ALA A 82 7.37 -82.52 -10.69
C ALA A 82 8.25 -83.77 -10.93
N HIS A 83 9.55 -83.69 -10.62
CA HIS A 83 10.48 -84.80 -10.75
C HIS A 83 10.15 -85.97 -9.81
N ALA A 84 9.67 -85.66 -8.60
CA ALA A 84 9.23 -86.63 -7.61
C ALA A 84 7.86 -87.29 -7.94
N GLY A 85 7.18 -86.87 -9.01
CA GLY A 85 5.90 -87.44 -9.43
C GLY A 85 4.80 -87.30 -8.37
N GLU A 86 4.07 -88.38 -8.08
CA GLU A 86 2.99 -88.36 -7.08
C GLU A 86 3.47 -88.00 -5.67
N ALA A 87 4.70 -88.40 -5.31
CA ALA A 87 5.27 -88.08 -3.99
C ALA A 87 5.53 -86.57 -3.81
N GLY A 88 5.66 -85.81 -4.90
CA GLY A 88 5.89 -84.36 -4.89
C GLY A 88 4.62 -83.52 -4.99
N ALA A 89 3.42 -84.11 -5.14
CA ALA A 89 2.20 -83.36 -5.44
C ALA A 89 1.86 -82.30 -4.38
N GLY A 90 2.03 -82.59 -3.08
CA GLY A 90 1.82 -81.61 -2.01
C GLY A 90 2.84 -80.47 -2.02
N PHE A 91 4.11 -80.78 -2.31
CA PHE A 91 5.17 -79.77 -2.45
C PHE A 91 4.95 -78.86 -3.65
N ALA A 92 4.42 -79.39 -4.76
CA ALA A 92 4.10 -78.59 -5.94
C ALA A 92 3.05 -77.50 -5.64
N VAL A 93 2.05 -77.81 -4.82
CA VAL A 93 1.03 -76.82 -4.40
C VAL A 93 1.66 -75.69 -3.60
N VAL A 94 2.51 -76.02 -2.62
CA VAL A 94 3.21 -75.02 -1.80
C VAL A 94 4.15 -74.18 -2.66
N ALA A 95 4.92 -74.79 -3.55
CA ALA A 95 5.83 -74.08 -4.43
C ALA A 95 5.10 -73.08 -5.35
N ASN A 96 3.95 -73.46 -5.91
CA ASN A 96 3.12 -72.56 -6.70
C ASN A 96 2.55 -71.41 -5.88
N ALA A 97 2.08 -71.66 -4.65
CA ALA A 97 1.58 -70.61 -3.77
C ALA A 97 2.68 -69.59 -3.41
N VAL A 98 3.91 -70.06 -3.11
CA VAL A 98 5.06 -69.19 -2.85
C VAL A 98 5.42 -68.36 -4.09
N ARG A 99 5.39 -68.99 -5.27
CA ARG A 99 5.63 -68.29 -6.54
C ARG A 99 4.61 -67.18 -6.78
N ASP A 100 3.33 -67.44 -6.56
CA ASP A 100 2.28 -66.43 -6.74
C ASP A 100 2.43 -65.28 -5.71
N LEU A 101 2.73 -65.60 -4.45
CA LEU A 101 2.99 -64.60 -3.41
C LEU A 101 4.20 -63.72 -3.74
N SER A 102 5.27 -64.31 -4.28
CA SER A 102 6.46 -63.55 -4.71
C SER A 102 6.15 -62.60 -5.88
N ARG A 103 5.29 -63.02 -6.81
CA ARG A 103 4.83 -62.16 -7.92
C ARG A 103 3.97 -61.00 -7.43
N GLU A 104 3.06 -61.27 -6.50
CA GLU A 104 2.22 -60.23 -5.90
C GLU A 104 3.04 -59.24 -5.07
N THR A 105 4.02 -59.74 -4.33
CA THR A 105 5.01 -58.91 -3.62
C THR A 105 5.73 -57.98 -4.59
N ALA A 106 6.30 -58.50 -5.68
CA ALA A 106 7.00 -57.69 -6.68
C ALA A 106 6.09 -56.61 -7.31
N LYS A 107 4.82 -56.93 -7.55
CA LYS A 107 3.83 -55.98 -8.06
C LYS A 107 3.56 -54.86 -7.05
N ALA A 108 3.33 -55.20 -5.78
CA ALA A 108 3.12 -54.22 -4.72
C ALA A 108 4.32 -53.30 -4.54
N THR A 109 5.53 -53.86 -4.58
CA THR A 109 6.80 -53.12 -4.54
C THR A 109 6.95 -52.15 -5.72
N SER A 110 6.54 -52.56 -6.93
CA SER A 110 6.52 -51.66 -8.10
C SER A 110 5.57 -50.49 -7.89
N THR A 111 4.38 -50.72 -7.33
CA THR A 111 3.43 -49.63 -7.03
C THR A 111 3.98 -48.67 -5.97
N ILE A 112 4.69 -49.17 -4.96
CA ILE A 112 5.40 -48.31 -3.99
C ILE A 112 6.44 -47.45 -4.70
N PHE A 113 7.21 -48.00 -5.63
CA PHE A 113 8.19 -47.24 -6.41
C PHE A 113 7.54 -46.10 -7.20
N ASP A 114 6.43 -46.35 -7.88
CA ASP A 114 5.69 -45.32 -8.62
C ASP A 114 5.23 -44.18 -7.69
N HIS A 115 4.75 -44.52 -6.49
CA HIS A 115 4.39 -43.53 -5.48
C HIS A 115 5.59 -42.72 -4.97
N LEU A 116 6.75 -43.36 -4.76
CA LEU A 116 7.98 -42.65 -4.37
C LEU A 116 8.41 -41.64 -5.44
N GLN A 117 8.33 -42.01 -6.72
CA GLN A 117 8.64 -41.09 -7.83
C GLN A 117 7.69 -39.88 -7.87
N ALA A 118 6.40 -40.11 -7.60
CA ALA A 118 5.42 -39.03 -7.50
C ALA A 118 5.74 -38.08 -6.32
N VAL A 119 6.15 -38.62 -5.18
CA VAL A 119 6.57 -37.82 -4.00
C VAL A 119 7.83 -37.01 -4.31
N LEU A 120 8.87 -37.62 -4.90
CA LEU A 120 10.09 -36.91 -5.28
C LEU A 120 9.79 -35.76 -6.26
N SER A 121 8.93 -36.02 -7.24
CA SER A 121 8.48 -34.99 -8.19
C SER A 121 7.70 -33.86 -7.50
N ALA A 122 6.91 -34.17 -6.46
CA ALA A 122 6.21 -33.16 -5.68
C ALA A 122 7.18 -32.30 -4.87
N VAL A 123 8.20 -32.92 -4.26
CA VAL A 123 9.25 -32.21 -3.53
C VAL A 123 10.03 -31.25 -4.44
N ASP A 124 10.41 -31.67 -5.64
CA ASP A 124 11.08 -30.80 -6.62
C ASP A 124 10.23 -29.56 -6.98
N ARG A 125 8.91 -29.74 -7.16
CA ARG A 125 8.00 -28.60 -7.40
C ARG A 125 7.95 -27.65 -6.20
N VAL A 126 7.89 -28.20 -4.99
CA VAL A 126 7.88 -27.38 -3.76
C VAL A 126 9.19 -26.62 -3.61
N GLN A 127 10.34 -27.23 -3.92
CA GLN A 127 11.64 -26.55 -3.89
C GLN A 127 11.72 -25.38 -4.88
N LYS A 128 11.15 -25.51 -6.08
CA LYS A 128 11.09 -24.41 -7.06
C LYS A 128 10.25 -23.23 -6.57
N VAL A 129 9.06 -23.52 -6.04
CA VAL A 129 8.19 -22.48 -5.45
C VAL A 129 8.85 -21.84 -4.24
N HIS A 130 9.55 -22.65 -3.43
CA HIS A 130 10.30 -22.19 -2.28
C HIS A 130 11.41 -21.18 -2.66
N GLU A 131 12.18 -21.47 -3.70
CA GLU A 131 13.24 -20.56 -4.18
C GLU A 131 12.66 -19.24 -4.69
N GLN A 132 11.58 -19.29 -5.47
CA GLN A 132 10.87 -18.09 -5.93
C GLN A 132 10.37 -17.24 -4.76
N LEU A 133 9.78 -17.88 -3.75
CA LEU A 133 9.28 -17.19 -2.56
C LEU A 133 10.43 -16.57 -1.74
N ARG A 134 11.58 -17.24 -1.69
CA ARG A 134 12.79 -16.70 -1.05
C ARG A 134 13.29 -15.44 -1.76
N GLU A 135 13.34 -15.45 -3.09
CA GLU A 135 13.72 -14.28 -3.89
C GLU A 135 12.76 -13.10 -3.64
N GLN A 136 11.45 -13.35 -3.69
CA GLN A 136 10.43 -12.34 -3.40
C GLN A 136 10.55 -11.75 -2.00
N MET A 137 10.89 -12.57 -0.99
CA MET A 137 11.10 -12.07 0.37
C MET A 137 12.36 -11.19 0.47
N LEU A 138 13.45 -11.53 -0.23
CA LEU A 138 14.66 -10.69 -0.26
C LEU A 138 14.43 -9.36 -0.97
N GLU A 139 13.59 -9.35 -2.00
CA GLU A 139 13.14 -8.13 -2.66
C GLU A 139 12.27 -7.28 -1.72
N LEU A 140 11.31 -7.90 -1.04
CA LEU A 140 10.45 -7.21 -0.06
C LEU A 140 11.25 -6.60 1.11
N ASP A 141 12.28 -7.28 1.64
CA ASP A 141 13.14 -6.69 2.68
C ASP A 141 13.92 -5.48 2.15
N ARG A 142 14.38 -5.52 0.89
CA ARG A 142 15.05 -4.37 0.26
C ARG A 142 14.10 -3.20 0.08
N GLU A 143 12.91 -3.42 -0.47
CA GLU A 143 11.90 -2.39 -0.67
C GLU A 143 11.46 -1.76 0.65
N SER A 144 11.22 -2.60 1.67
CA SER A 144 10.92 -2.15 3.03
C SER A 144 12.07 -1.32 3.63
N GLY A 145 13.31 -1.70 3.36
CA GLY A 145 14.50 -0.93 3.76
C GLY A 145 14.54 0.47 3.13
N VAL A 146 14.26 0.57 1.83
CA VAL A 146 14.16 1.87 1.13
C VAL A 146 12.99 2.70 1.67
N LEU A 147 11.84 2.08 1.89
CA LEU A 147 10.66 2.74 2.45
C LEU A 147 10.95 3.29 3.85
N ALA A 148 11.63 2.53 4.70
CA ALA A 148 11.99 2.95 6.06
C ALA A 148 12.86 4.22 6.05
N VAL A 149 13.81 4.31 5.10
CA VAL A 149 14.63 5.52 4.93
C VAL A 149 13.76 6.71 4.50
N ARG A 150 12.89 6.52 3.50
CA ARG A 150 12.00 7.60 3.01
C ARG A 150 11.02 8.11 4.05
N VAL A 151 10.40 7.20 4.81
CA VAL A 151 9.46 7.56 5.88
C VAL A 151 10.19 8.35 6.97
N LYS A 152 11.42 7.95 7.34
CA LYS A 152 12.24 8.70 8.29
C LYS A 152 12.57 10.11 7.78
N GLU A 153 12.97 10.25 6.52
CA GLU A 153 13.24 11.55 5.89
C GLU A 153 12.01 12.46 5.88
N GLN A 154 10.83 11.91 5.54
CA GLN A 154 9.57 12.64 5.64
C GLN A 154 9.26 13.07 7.08
N GLY A 155 9.66 12.29 8.09
CA GLY A 155 9.49 12.64 9.50
C GLY A 155 10.27 13.87 9.92
N GLU A 156 11.50 14.00 9.43
CA GLU A 156 12.31 15.20 9.66
C GLU A 156 11.68 16.44 9.00
N ILE A 157 11.12 16.29 7.79
CA ILE A 157 10.42 17.36 7.07
C ILE A 157 9.15 17.78 7.82
N VAL A 158 8.32 16.81 8.21
CA VAL A 158 7.05 17.06 8.91
C VAL A 158 7.30 17.68 10.28
N SER A 159 8.28 17.19 11.04
CA SER A 159 8.67 17.78 12.32
C SER A 159 9.10 19.25 12.17
N THR A 160 9.85 19.55 11.11
CA THR A 160 10.23 20.92 10.78
C THR A 160 9.02 21.78 10.42
N ALA A 161 8.06 21.22 9.67
CA ALA A 161 6.83 21.91 9.29
C ALA A 161 5.93 22.19 10.51
N VAL A 162 5.78 21.24 11.44
CA VAL A 162 5.04 21.44 12.70
C VAL A 162 5.63 22.64 13.45
N ARG A 163 6.95 22.63 13.66
CA ARG A 163 7.64 23.73 14.35
C ARG A 163 7.44 25.08 13.66
N PHE A 164 7.51 25.11 12.33
CA PHE A 164 7.31 26.34 11.55
C PHE A 164 5.88 26.87 11.68
N VAL A 165 4.88 26.00 11.66
CA VAL A 165 3.48 26.39 11.82
C VAL A 165 3.21 26.88 13.26
N ASP A 166 3.75 26.21 14.26
CA ASP A 166 3.63 26.63 15.67
C ASP A 166 4.28 28.01 15.89
N GLU A 167 5.48 28.23 15.34
CA GLU A 167 6.16 29.53 15.38
C GLU A 167 5.34 30.63 14.66
N ALA A 168 4.71 30.31 13.53
CA ALA A 168 3.83 31.24 12.82
C ALA A 168 2.53 31.54 13.59
N ILE A 169 1.98 30.57 14.33
CA ILE A 169 0.84 30.78 15.23
C ILE A 169 1.27 31.74 16.34
N ASP A 170 2.35 31.46 17.04
CA ASP A 170 2.84 32.30 18.15
C ASP A 170 3.12 33.74 17.69
N ALA A 171 3.78 33.91 16.54
CA ALA A 171 4.02 35.21 15.93
C ALA A 171 2.73 35.96 15.57
N ALA A 172 1.67 35.26 15.16
CA ALA A 172 0.37 35.87 14.85
C ALA A 172 -0.45 36.22 16.10
N THR A 173 -0.29 35.48 17.21
CA THR A 173 -1.05 35.72 18.46
C THR A 173 -0.45 36.83 19.32
N THR A 174 0.87 37.00 19.30
CA THR A 174 1.61 37.94 20.17
C THR A 174 1.19 39.42 19.96
N PRO A 175 1.06 39.95 18.73
CA PRO A 175 0.65 41.34 18.50
C PRO A 175 -0.80 41.62 18.92
N CYS A 176 -1.71 40.66 18.75
CA CYS A 176 -3.11 40.79 19.18
C CYS A 176 -3.24 40.89 20.70
N ALA A 177 -2.46 40.08 21.43
CA ALA A 177 -2.43 40.15 22.90
C ALA A 177 -1.84 41.48 23.41
N GLN A 178 -0.86 42.05 22.72
CA GLN A 178 -0.29 43.37 23.04
C GLN A 178 -1.27 44.51 22.72
N ALA A 179 -2.00 44.42 21.60
CA ALA A 179 -3.00 45.42 21.22
C ALA A 179 -4.22 45.44 22.17
N GLN A 180 -4.65 44.28 22.70
CA GLN A 180 -5.75 44.19 23.66
C GLN A 180 -5.39 44.73 25.06
N ASN A 181 -4.11 44.73 25.42
CA ASN A 181 -3.60 45.28 26.69
C ASN A 181 -3.08 46.72 26.55
N ALA A 182 -3.23 47.36 25.38
CA ALA A 182 -2.90 48.76 25.22
C ALA A 182 -3.89 49.63 26.02
N PRO A 183 -3.43 50.61 26.82
CA PRO A 183 -4.33 51.52 27.51
C PRO A 183 -5.23 52.23 26.48
N PRO A 184 -6.53 52.47 26.79
CA PRO A 184 -7.42 53.15 25.85
C PRO A 184 -6.79 54.49 25.45
N ALA A 185 -6.85 54.81 24.16
CA ALA A 185 -6.42 56.11 23.67
C ALA A 185 -7.15 57.19 24.49
N SER A 186 -6.38 58.00 25.22
CA SER A 186 -6.92 59.12 25.96
C SER A 186 -7.38 60.15 24.94
N ASP A 187 -8.67 60.10 24.56
CA ASP A 187 -9.32 61.14 23.78
C ASP A 187 -9.42 62.40 24.65
N THR A 188 -8.31 63.12 24.74
CA THR A 188 -8.27 64.48 25.28
C THR A 188 -8.16 65.44 24.11
N TYR A 189 -9.25 65.57 23.35
CA TYR A 189 -9.47 66.81 22.60
C TYR A 189 -9.88 67.88 23.62
N ALA A 190 -8.90 68.46 24.29
CA ALA A 190 -9.10 69.71 25.00
C ALA A 190 -9.37 70.78 23.94
N LEU A 191 -10.64 71.08 23.68
CA LEU A 191 -11.03 72.32 23.02
C LEU A 191 -10.41 73.46 23.83
N ALA A 192 -9.42 74.14 23.25
CA ALA A 192 -8.94 75.41 23.79
C ALA A 192 -10.14 76.37 23.89
N PRO A 193 -10.29 77.15 24.97
CA PRO A 193 -11.37 78.12 25.07
C PRO A 193 -11.28 79.09 23.89
N ALA A 194 -12.42 79.37 23.26
CA ALA A 194 -12.51 80.31 22.16
C ALA A 194 -12.13 81.72 22.67
N ASP A 195 -11.16 82.36 22.02
CA ASP A 195 -10.90 83.78 22.17
C ASP A 195 -12.01 84.54 21.42
N ASP A 196 -12.96 85.11 22.17
CA ASP A 196 -13.96 86.06 21.68
C ASP A 196 -13.27 87.39 21.32
N ASP A 197 -12.80 87.55 20.08
CA ASP A 197 -12.20 88.82 19.63
C ASP A 197 -12.54 89.21 18.17
N TYR A 198 -13.78 88.96 17.74
CA TYR A 198 -14.33 89.54 16.50
C TYR A 198 -15.15 90.81 16.80
N ALA A 199 -14.46 91.90 17.11
CA ALA A 199 -15.04 93.24 17.02
C ALA A 199 -15.17 93.63 15.54
N LEU A 200 -16.40 93.71 15.05
CA LEU A 200 -16.74 94.22 13.72
C LEU A 200 -16.29 95.69 13.58
N ALA A 201 -15.35 95.96 12.69
CA ALA A 201 -15.01 97.32 12.25
C ALA A 201 -16.09 97.85 11.28
N PRO A 202 -16.43 99.15 11.31
CA PRO A 202 -17.48 99.73 10.49
C PRO A 202 -17.15 99.69 9.00
N ALA A 203 -18.18 99.42 8.19
CA ALA A 203 -18.13 99.37 6.74
C ALA A 203 -17.84 100.76 6.14
N ASP A 204 -16.84 100.83 5.28
CA ASP A 204 -16.72 101.92 4.29
C ASP A 204 -17.50 101.51 3.04
N ASP A 205 -18.56 102.29 2.77
CA ASP A 205 -19.39 102.21 1.58
C ASP A 205 -18.61 102.68 0.34
N ASP A 206 -18.24 101.76 -0.55
CA ASP A 206 -17.94 102.09 -1.95
C ASP A 206 -18.47 101.01 -2.90
N TYR A 207 -19.80 100.94 -2.99
CA TYR A 207 -20.52 100.12 -3.97
C TYR A 207 -20.55 100.81 -5.34
N GLY A 208 -19.53 100.57 -6.16
CA GLY A 208 -19.58 100.80 -7.61
C GLY A 208 -20.36 99.68 -8.31
N LEU A 209 -21.67 99.85 -8.46
CA LEU A 209 -22.56 98.95 -9.20
C LEU A 209 -22.24 98.95 -10.70
N ALA A 210 -21.75 97.82 -11.22
CA ALA A 210 -21.76 97.53 -12.65
C ALA A 210 -23.07 96.76 -13.00
N PRO A 211 -23.80 97.15 -14.06
CA PRO A 211 -25.11 96.59 -14.35
C PRO A 211 -25.04 95.14 -14.83
N VAL A 212 -25.97 94.37 -14.26
CA VAL A 212 -26.29 92.96 -14.51
C VAL A 212 -26.82 92.78 -15.93
N GLY A 213 -26.22 91.84 -16.67
CA GLY A 213 -26.82 91.23 -17.86
C GLY A 213 -27.29 89.83 -17.48
N ASP A 214 -28.60 89.68 -17.28
CA ASP A 214 -29.27 88.43 -16.96
C ASP A 214 -29.37 87.54 -18.20
N ASP A 215 -28.59 86.47 -18.31
CA ASP A 215 -29.01 85.26 -19.05
C ASP A 215 -28.15 84.03 -18.68
N TYR A 216 -28.54 83.32 -17.63
CA TYR A 216 -28.13 81.91 -17.45
C TYR A 216 -29.37 81.10 -17.13
N GLY A 217 -30.09 80.74 -18.21
CA GLY A 217 -31.04 79.64 -18.18
C GLY A 217 -30.32 78.34 -17.83
N LEU A 218 -30.67 77.77 -16.69
CA LEU A 218 -30.35 76.40 -16.30
C LEU A 218 -31.02 75.43 -17.28
N ALA A 219 -30.22 74.74 -18.09
CA ALA A 219 -30.64 73.57 -18.84
C ALA A 219 -30.08 72.30 -18.15
N PRO A 220 -30.82 71.17 -18.20
CA PRO A 220 -30.66 70.05 -17.29
C PRO A 220 -29.40 69.21 -17.54
N VAL A 221 -28.98 68.55 -16.45
CA VAL A 221 -27.89 67.58 -16.32
C VAL A 221 -28.00 66.48 -17.39
N ASP A 222 -26.95 66.32 -18.20
CA ASP A 222 -26.78 65.17 -19.09
C ASP A 222 -26.51 63.89 -18.29
N ASP A 223 -27.38 62.89 -18.47
CA ASP A 223 -27.10 61.49 -18.17
C ASP A 223 -26.10 60.95 -19.20
N ASP A 224 -24.80 60.96 -18.88
CA ASP A 224 -23.80 60.20 -19.63
C ASP A 224 -23.05 59.25 -18.67
N TYR A 225 -23.66 58.09 -18.44
CA TYR A 225 -22.97 56.92 -17.89
C TYR A 225 -22.05 56.35 -18.99
N GLY A 226 -20.89 56.98 -19.15
CA GLY A 226 -19.76 56.38 -19.85
C GLY A 226 -19.25 55.17 -19.07
N LEU A 227 -19.77 53.99 -19.39
CA LEU A 227 -19.14 52.72 -19.08
C LEU A 227 -17.78 52.70 -19.79
N ALA A 228 -16.70 52.75 -19.01
CA ALA A 228 -15.38 52.43 -19.52
C ALA A 228 -15.38 50.95 -20.00
N PRO A 229 -14.76 50.64 -21.16
CA PRO A 229 -14.72 49.28 -21.68
C PRO A 229 -13.93 48.37 -20.75
N VAL A 230 -14.49 47.20 -20.48
CA VAL A 230 -13.85 46.09 -19.78
C VAL A 230 -12.85 45.47 -20.76
N ASP A 231 -11.57 45.49 -20.41
CA ASP A 231 -10.53 44.76 -21.15
C ASP A 231 -10.85 43.25 -21.13
N GLU A 232 -10.89 42.64 -22.33
CA GLU A 232 -11.31 41.26 -22.63
C GLU A 232 -10.28 40.17 -22.29
N ASP A 233 -9.39 40.38 -21.33
CA ASP A 233 -8.39 39.37 -20.92
C ASP A 233 -8.44 39.12 -19.41
N ASP A 234 -9.52 38.49 -18.94
CA ASP A 234 -9.59 37.85 -17.61
C ASP A 234 -9.16 36.36 -17.72
N PRO A 235 -7.99 35.98 -17.18
CA PRO A 235 -7.52 34.59 -17.18
C PRO A 235 -8.17 33.67 -16.12
N TYR A 236 -9.25 34.09 -15.45
CA TYR A 236 -9.92 33.29 -14.42
C TYR A 236 -11.42 33.06 -14.67
N ALA A 237 -11.80 32.72 -15.91
CA ALA A 237 -13.08 32.08 -16.20
C ALA A 237 -13.14 30.66 -15.60
N LEU A 238 -13.61 30.56 -14.36
CA LEU A 238 -14.05 29.31 -13.75
C LEU A 238 -15.31 28.82 -14.48
N ALA A 239 -15.15 27.79 -15.32
CA ALA A 239 -16.25 27.00 -15.84
C ALA A 239 -16.77 26.06 -14.74
N SER A 240 -18.04 26.20 -14.40
CA SER A 240 -18.85 25.24 -13.65
C SER A 240 -19.88 24.61 -14.60
N ASP A 241 -19.90 23.26 -14.65
CA ASP A 241 -21.01 22.32 -15.00
C ASP A 241 -21.81 22.55 -16.30
N GLU A 242 -22.19 21.55 -17.11
CA GLU A 242 -22.55 20.15 -16.85
C GLU A 242 -22.63 19.37 -18.18
N ALA A 243 -22.52 18.04 -18.08
CA ALA A 243 -23.00 16.99 -19.00
C ALA A 243 -22.25 16.71 -20.32
N ASP A 244 -21.40 15.68 -20.29
CA ASP A 244 -21.24 14.76 -21.42
C ASP A 244 -21.16 13.31 -20.92
N GLU A 245 -21.82 12.41 -21.66
CA GLU A 245 -22.18 11.03 -21.30
C GLU A 245 -20.98 10.07 -21.13
N PRO A 246 -21.12 8.96 -20.39
CA PRO A 246 -20.10 7.91 -20.35
C PRO A 246 -20.20 7.00 -21.59
N PRO A 247 -19.08 6.60 -22.23
CA PRO A 247 -19.11 5.56 -23.24
C PRO A 247 -19.16 4.16 -22.62
N ASP A 248 -19.73 3.26 -23.41
CA ASP A 248 -20.14 1.89 -23.16
C ASP A 248 -19.13 0.98 -22.43
N SER A 249 -19.72 0.10 -21.62
CA SER A 249 -19.10 -1.07 -21.03
C SER A 249 -18.68 -2.08 -22.11
N GLU A 250 -17.40 -2.13 -22.45
CA GLU A 250 -16.81 -3.31 -23.09
C GLU A 250 -16.22 -4.25 -22.02
N SER A 251 -16.64 -5.51 -22.16
CA SER A 251 -16.29 -6.68 -21.38
C SER A 251 -14.78 -6.91 -21.31
N MET A 252 -14.23 -6.89 -20.10
CA MET A 252 -12.93 -7.48 -19.80
C MET A 252 -13.18 -8.81 -19.10
N ASP A 253 -12.87 -9.90 -19.80
CA ASP A 253 -12.94 -11.27 -19.28
C ASP A 253 -12.13 -11.43 -17.98
N ASP A 254 -12.77 -11.96 -16.95
CA ASP A 254 -12.17 -12.31 -15.66
C ASP A 254 -11.39 -13.64 -15.81
N PRO A 255 -10.05 -13.65 -15.63
CA PRO A 255 -9.26 -14.87 -15.73
C PRO A 255 -9.26 -15.75 -14.46
N TYR A 256 -10.12 -15.48 -13.45
CA TYR A 256 -10.11 -16.20 -12.17
C TYR A 256 -11.45 -16.82 -11.74
N ALA A 257 -12.34 -17.17 -12.68
CA ALA A 257 -13.50 -18.00 -12.38
C ALA A 257 -13.10 -19.47 -12.07
N LEU A 258 -12.70 -19.72 -10.82
CA LEU A 258 -12.56 -21.05 -10.21
C LEU A 258 -13.82 -21.40 -9.41
N GLU A 259 -14.72 -22.17 -10.02
CA GLU A 259 -15.65 -23.08 -9.32
C GLU A 259 -15.65 -24.41 -10.10
N ALA A 260 -15.10 -25.47 -9.53
CA ALA A 260 -15.80 -26.47 -8.70
C ALA A 260 -16.44 -27.58 -9.57
N VAL A 261 -15.94 -28.80 -9.37
CA VAL A 261 -16.53 -30.08 -9.80
C VAL A 261 -17.75 -30.39 -8.94
#